data_AF-A0A2T9X2P8-F1
#
_entry.id   AF-A0A2T9X2P8-F1
#
_cell.length_a   1.000
_cell.length_b   1.000
_cell.length_c   1.000
_cell.angle_alpha   90.00
_cell.angle_beta   90.00
_cell.angle_gamma   90.00
#
_symmetry.space_group_name_H-M   'P 1'
#
loop_
_entity.id
_entity.type
_entity.pdbx_description
1 polymer ?
#
loop_
_entity_poly.entity_id
_entity_poly.type
_entity_poly.pdbx_seq_one_letter_code
_entity_poly.pdbx_strand_id
1 'polypeptide(L)' 'EKDPVIINRDPYGKGWLVRMKVTNPEELKQLYTGEQAIQKLKELIASEKISCKRL' A
#
# COMPACT_ATOMS: atom_id res chain seq x y z
N GLU A 1 11.56 -17.65 3.18
CA GLU A 1 11.28 -17.19 1.80
C GLU A 1 12.58 -17.16 1.02
N LYS A 2 12.61 -17.67 -0.21
CA LYS A 2 13.84 -17.77 -1.04
C LYS A 2 13.93 -16.66 -2.09
N ASP A 3 12.86 -15.89 -2.30
CA ASP A 3 12.85 -14.73 -3.19
C ASP A 3 12.11 -13.54 -2.55
N PRO A 4 12.75 -12.75 -1.67
CA PRO A 4 12.11 -11.57 -1.09
C PRO A 4 11.80 -10.49 -2.14
N VAL A 5 12.36 -10.58 -3.36
CA VAL A 5 12.16 -9.61 -4.43
C VAL A 5 10.76 -9.74 -5.05
N ILE A 6 10.06 -10.87 -4.82
CA ILE A 6 8.70 -11.08 -5.33
C ILE A 6 7.72 -9.98 -4.90
N ILE A 7 7.90 -9.41 -3.70
CA ILE A 7 7.08 -8.30 -3.20
C ILE A 7 7.16 -7.05 -4.09
N ASN A 8 8.32 -6.81 -4.74
CA ASN A 8 8.50 -5.67 -5.63
C ASN A 8 7.98 -5.94 -7.04
N ARG A 9 8.01 -7.20 -7.49
CA ARG A 9 7.63 -7.60 -8.86
C ARG A 9 6.14 -7.87 -9.01
N ASP A 10 5.52 -8.48 -8.00
CA ASP A 10 4.10 -8.85 -8.00
C ASP A 10 3.47 -8.60 -6.60
N PRO A 11 3.43 -7.33 -6.15
CA PRO A 11 3.04 -6.95 -4.78
C PRO A 11 1.63 -7.38 -4.38
N TYR A 12 0.72 -7.50 -5.35
CA TYR A 12 -0.69 -7.78 -5.11
C TYR A 12 -1.11 -9.20 -5.55
N GLY A 13 -0.22 -9.96 -6.20
CA GLY A 13 -0.42 -11.35 -6.58
C GLY A 13 0.39 -12.30 -5.70
N LYS A 14 1.47 -12.87 -6.26
CA LYS A 14 2.34 -13.85 -5.59
C LYS A 14 3.10 -13.27 -4.40
N GLY A 15 3.25 -11.96 -4.30
CA GLY A 15 3.94 -11.26 -3.22
C GLY A 15 3.13 -11.02 -1.94
N TRP A 16 1.98 -11.68 -1.75
CA TRP A 16 1.19 -11.56 -0.51
C TRP A 16 2.02 -11.97 0.71
N LEU A 17 1.88 -11.22 1.82
CA LEU A 17 2.67 -11.45 3.03
C LEU A 17 2.00 -12.45 3.99
N VAL A 18 0.74 -12.21 4.33
CA VAL A 18 0.00 -12.97 5.34
C VAL A 18 -1.47 -13.09 4.95
N ARG A 19 -2.07 -14.25 5.26
CA ARG A 19 -3.53 -14.43 5.33
C ARG A 19 -3.91 -14.60 6.79
N MET A 20 -4.80 -13.74 7.29
CA MET A 20 -5.20 -13.73 8.70
C MET A 20 -6.73 -13.71 8.85
N LYS A 21 -7.21 -14.09 10.04
CA LYS A 21 -8.63 -13.96 10.40
C LYS A 21 -8.88 -12.56 10.92
N VAL A 22 -9.87 -11.87 10.34
CA VAL A 22 -10.36 -10.59 10.86
C VAL A 22 -11.19 -10.86 12.12
N THR A 23 -10.78 -10.31 13.25
CA THR A 23 -11.47 -10.47 14.54
C THR A 23 -12.55 -9.41 14.76
N ASN A 24 -12.42 -8.24 14.14
CA ASN A 24 -13.38 -7.15 14.22
C ASN A 24 -13.64 -6.55 12.82
N PRO A 25 -14.75 -6.91 12.15
CA PRO A 25 -15.05 -6.45 10.80
C PRO A 25 -15.25 -4.93 10.68
N GLU A 26 -15.59 -4.23 11.76
CA GLU A 26 -15.83 -2.78 11.74
C GLU A 26 -14.55 -1.99 11.46
N GLU A 27 -13.37 -2.54 11.76
CA GLU A 27 -12.07 -1.93 11.45
C GLU A 27 -11.86 -1.74 9.94
N LEU A 28 -12.51 -2.56 9.10
CA LEU A 28 -12.44 -2.42 7.64
C LEU A 28 -12.99 -1.08 7.16
N LYS A 29 -13.94 -0.46 7.89
CA LYS A 29 -14.50 0.85 7.55
C LYS A 29 -13.52 2.00 7.78
N GLN A 30 -12.44 1.75 8.53
CA GLN A 30 -11.38 2.74 8.80
C GLN A 30 -10.29 2.74 7.72
N LEU A 31 -10.28 1.74 6.83
CA LEU A 31 -9.33 1.63 5.75
C LEU A 31 -9.77 2.45 4.53
N TYR A 32 -8.80 2.94 3.77
CA TYR A 32 -9.06 3.62 2.51
C TYR A 32 -9.39 2.64 1.39
N THR A 33 -10.30 3.04 0.49
CA THR A 33 -10.41 2.42 -0.83
C THR A 33 -9.17 2.76 -1.67
N GLY A 34 -8.96 2.03 -2.78
CA GLY A 34 -7.83 2.28 -3.68
C GLY A 34 -7.78 3.73 -4.19
N GLU A 35 -8.93 4.29 -4.58
CA GLU A 35 -9.02 5.68 -5.06
C GLU A 35 -8.73 6.69 -3.96
N GLN A 36 -9.26 6.46 -2.75
CA GLN A 36 -8.99 7.31 -1.58
C GLN A 36 -7.51 7.29 -1.19
N ALA A 37 -6.87 6.13 -1.22
CA ALA A 37 -5.45 5.99 -0.91
C ALA A 37 -4.57 6.76 -1.92
N ILE A 38 -4.90 6.68 -3.22
CA ILE A 38 -4.19 7.44 -4.27
C ILE A 38 -4.34 8.95 -4.03
N GLN A 39 -5.55 9.41 -3.74
CA GLN A 39 -5.80 10.82 -3.46
C GLN A 39 -5.01 11.28 -2.23
N LYS A 40 -5.04 10.50 -1.15
CA LYS A 40 -4.34 10.84 0.09
C LYS A 40 -2.83 10.87 -0.10
N LEU A 41 -2.29 9.94 -0.88
CA LEU A 41 -0.86 9.90 -1.19
C LEU A 41 -0.41 11.12 -1.99
N LYS A 42 -1.21 11.59 -2.95
CA LYS A 42 -0.92 12.83 -3.69
C LYS A 42 -0.86 14.05 -2.77
N GLU A 43 -1.79 14.15 -1.83
CA GLU A 43 -1.80 15.22 -0.83
C GLU A 43 -0.52 15.21 0.02
N LEU A 44 -0.11 14.01 0.48
CA LEU A 44 1.11 13.84 1.28
C LEU A 44 2.37 14.22 0.49
N ILE A 45 2.48 13.78 -0.78
CA ILE A 45 3.62 14.13 -1.64
C ILE A 45 3.73 15.66 -1.78
N ALA A 46 2.60 16.35 -1.96
CA ALA A 46 2.56 17.80 -2.06
C ALA A 46 2.90 18.49 -0.73
N SER A 47 2.34 18.04 0.40
CA SER A 47 2.57 18.65 1.72
C SER A 47 4.01 18.49 2.19
N GLU A 48 4.58 17.30 1.96
CA GLU A 48 5.96 16.96 2.33
C GLU A 48 7.00 17.50 1.33
N LYS A 49 6.56 18.23 0.29
CA LYS A 49 7.41 18.77 -0.78
C LYS A 49 8.31 17.70 -1.41
N ILE A 50 7.82 16.46 -1.48
CA ILE A 50 8.54 15.33 -2.05
C ILE A 50 8.61 15.56 -3.56
N SER A 51 9.83 15.69 -4.07
CA SER A 51 10.09 15.82 -5.50
C SER A 51 10.96 14.67 -5.98
N CYS A 52 10.48 13.94 -6.99
CA CYS A 52 11.33 13.01 -7.72
C CYS A 52 12.27 13.82 -8.62
N LYS A 53 13.53 13.98 -8.19
CA LYS A 53 14.59 14.42 -9.09
C LYS A 53 14.98 13.25 -9.99
N ARG A 54 14.42 13.24 -11.20
CA ARG A 54 14.97 12.40 -12.27
C ARG A 54 16.30 13.04 -12.66
N LEU A 55 17.40 12.39 -12.27
CA LEU A 55 18.76 12.74 -12.70
C LEU A 55 18.89 12.58 -14.22
#